data_AF-A0A7Y7EDB2-F1
#
_entry.id   AF-A0A7Y7EDB2-F1
#
_cell.length_a   1.000
_cell.length_b   1.000
_cell.length_c   1.000
_cell.angle_alpha   90.00
_cell.angle_beta   90.00
_cell.angle_gamma   90.00
#
_symmetry.space_group_name_H-M   'P 1'
#
loop_
_entity.id
_entity.type
_entity.pdbx_description
1 polymer ?
#
loop_
_entity_poly.entity_id
_entity_poly.type
_entity_poly.pdbx_seq_one_letter_code
_entity_poly.pdbx_strand_id
1 'polypeptide(L)'
;MTAKDLLHKLLDYNYLWSRSDLLNDKPSVLRRQQIESLQEAFGLSKKYVNPLVQIKYSIVGKKGELSRSKQLNKLTNIQYLMQGEFLHDRPYEENKELAERATNKIKELYEHAPEDRMNRPVDIGWMFNNLWNFRQEIYKVAYPNEGMLEGFSVGLIYSKYLQSELKKLIKDNLDDIDDTLWLILDPQKREIDIEELKSRFNYPDVDLDKIDLDWRIDNY
;
A
#
# COMPACT_ATOMS: atom_id res chain seq x y z
N MET A 1 12.31 -9.72 -4.83
CA MET A 1 11.31 -8.94 -4.08
C MET A 1 10.92 -7.71 -4.88
N THR A 2 9.63 -7.41 -4.93
CA THR A 2 8.98 -6.42 -5.81
C THR A 2 8.23 -5.37 -4.98
N ALA A 3 7.71 -4.32 -5.63
CA ALA A 3 6.85 -3.37 -4.92
C ALA A 3 5.44 -3.95 -4.59
N LYS A 4 5.05 -5.10 -5.16
CA LYS A 4 3.86 -5.87 -4.72
C LYS A 4 4.08 -6.46 -3.32
N ASP A 5 5.31 -6.89 -3.00
CA ASP A 5 5.67 -7.32 -1.64
C ASP A 5 5.59 -6.16 -0.63
N LEU A 6 6.05 -4.96 -1.03
CA LEU A 6 5.89 -3.74 -0.22
C LEU A 6 4.41 -3.43 0.02
N LEU A 7 3.56 -3.52 -1.02
CA LEU A 7 2.12 -3.33 -0.90
C LEU A 7 1.50 -4.27 0.13
N HIS A 8 1.80 -5.57 0.06
CA HIS A 8 1.27 -6.56 1.00
C HIS A 8 1.75 -6.33 2.43
N LYS A 9 3.03 -5.97 2.63
CA LYS A 9 3.55 -5.63 3.96
C LYS A 9 2.90 -4.38 4.53
N LEU A 10 2.60 -3.37 3.72
CA LEU A 10 1.88 -2.17 4.15
C LEU A 10 0.44 -2.50 4.57
N LEU A 11 -0.26 -3.35 3.82
CA LEU A 11 -1.62 -3.76 4.17
C LEU A 11 -1.67 -4.49 5.51
N ASP A 12 -0.76 -5.44 5.70
CA ASP A 12 -0.61 -6.20 6.93
C ASP A 12 -0.27 -5.29 8.12
N TYR A 13 0.76 -4.46 7.97
CA TYR A 13 1.17 -3.50 9.01
C TYR A 13 0.05 -2.54 9.38
N ASN A 14 -0.65 -1.96 8.38
CA ASN A 14 -1.71 -1.00 8.65
C ASN A 14 -2.90 -1.64 9.35
N TYR A 15 -3.23 -2.88 9.02
CA TYR A 15 -4.37 -3.57 9.62
C TYR A 15 -4.09 -4.02 11.05
N LEU A 16 -2.92 -4.62 11.30
CA LEU A 16 -2.63 -5.32 12.56
C LEU A 16 -1.75 -4.51 13.52
N TRP A 17 -0.76 -3.80 12.99
CA TRP A 17 0.43 -3.36 13.75
C TRP A 17 0.62 -1.84 13.83
N SER A 18 -0.24 -1.07 13.16
CA SER A 18 -0.20 0.40 13.15
C SER A 18 -0.84 1.04 14.39
N ARG A 19 -1.46 0.24 15.26
CA ARG A 19 -2.10 0.70 16.48
C ARG A 19 -1.07 1.27 17.45
N SER A 20 -1.43 2.36 18.13
CA SER A 20 -0.53 3.12 19.01
C SER A 20 0.06 2.30 20.16
N ASP A 21 -0.69 1.33 20.66
CA ASP A 21 -0.26 0.42 21.74
C ASP A 21 0.76 -0.63 21.30
N LEU A 22 0.75 -1.01 20.01
CA LEU A 22 1.63 -2.03 19.46
C LEU A 22 2.87 -1.46 18.77
N LEU A 23 2.99 -0.13 18.66
CA LEU A 23 4.04 0.51 17.86
C LEU A 23 5.44 0.07 18.26
N ASN A 24 5.71 -0.15 19.55
CA ASN A 24 7.04 -0.52 20.02
C ASN A 24 7.25 -2.03 20.15
N ASP A 25 6.24 -2.83 19.84
CA ASP A 25 6.36 -4.28 19.92
C ASP A 25 7.24 -4.83 18.81
N LYS A 26 7.96 -5.90 19.13
CA LYS A 26 8.91 -6.56 18.23
C LYS A 26 8.31 -6.86 16.84
N PRO A 27 7.08 -7.39 16.70
CA PRO A 27 6.49 -7.62 15.38
C PRO A 27 6.25 -6.33 14.58
N SER A 28 5.78 -5.27 15.24
CA SER A 28 5.49 -3.97 14.62
C SER A 28 6.79 -3.29 14.16
N VAL A 29 7.84 -3.33 14.99
CA VAL A 29 9.16 -2.76 14.69
C VAL A 29 9.79 -3.45 13.47
N LEU A 30 9.79 -4.78 13.43
CA LEU A 30 10.39 -5.54 12.33
C LEU A 30 9.67 -5.32 11.01
N ARG A 31 8.33 -5.26 11.02
CA ARG A 31 7.53 -4.92 9.83
C ARG A 31 7.83 -3.52 9.33
N ARG A 32 7.90 -2.51 10.21
CA ARG A 32 8.29 -1.15 9.80
C ARG A 32 9.67 -1.14 9.16
N GLN A 33 10.64 -1.85 9.73
CA GLN A 33 11.98 -1.95 9.15
C GLN A 33 11.94 -2.59 7.75
N GLN A 34 11.24 -3.71 7.56
CA GLN A 34 11.08 -4.32 6.23
C GLN A 34 10.43 -3.35 5.24
N ILE A 35 9.38 -2.64 5.65
CA ILE A 35 8.69 -1.65 4.83
C ILE A 35 9.64 -0.51 4.45
N GLU A 36 10.33 0.09 5.42
CA GLU A 36 11.24 1.22 5.20
C GLU A 36 12.43 0.84 4.31
N SER A 37 13.00 -0.37 4.47
CA SER A 37 14.04 -0.90 3.58
C SER A 37 13.55 -1.02 2.14
N LEU A 38 12.33 -1.52 1.93
CA LEU A 38 11.73 -1.61 0.59
C LEU A 38 11.39 -0.22 0.03
N GLN A 39 10.91 0.71 0.86
CA GLN A 39 10.67 2.09 0.44
C GLN A 39 11.97 2.75 -0.03
N GLU A 40 13.08 2.59 0.70
CA GLU A 40 14.40 3.07 0.26
C GLU A 40 14.80 2.41 -1.07
N ALA A 41 14.67 1.09 -1.18
CA ALA A 41 15.10 0.33 -2.35
C ALA A 41 14.34 0.73 -3.63
N PHE A 42 13.04 1.00 -3.52
CA PHE A 42 12.23 1.46 -4.65
C PHE A 42 12.24 2.98 -4.87
N GLY A 43 12.92 3.76 -4.03
CA GLY A 43 12.97 5.22 -4.17
C GLY A 43 11.70 5.94 -3.72
N LEU A 44 10.96 5.33 -2.78
CA LEU A 44 9.64 5.77 -2.31
C LEU A 44 9.68 6.42 -0.91
N SER A 45 10.88 6.71 -0.39
CA SER A 45 11.08 7.39 0.89
C SER A 45 11.21 8.92 0.71
N LYS A 46 11.08 9.67 1.81
CA LYS A 46 11.22 11.14 1.79
C LYS A 46 12.62 11.62 1.39
N LYS A 47 13.61 10.73 1.36
CA LYS A 47 14.99 11.00 0.88
C LYS A 47 15.02 11.39 -0.60
N TYR A 48 14.02 10.97 -1.37
CA TYR A 48 13.93 11.18 -2.82
C TYR A 48 12.98 12.32 -3.21
N VAL A 49 12.56 13.15 -2.24
CA VAL A 49 11.70 14.31 -2.51
C VAL A 49 12.38 15.28 -3.48
N ASN A 50 11.65 15.73 -4.49
CA ASN A 50 12.10 16.73 -5.43
C ASN A 50 11.93 18.14 -4.83
N PRO A 51 13.02 18.85 -4.48
CA PRO A 51 12.93 20.14 -3.80
C PRO A 51 12.35 21.25 -4.69
N LEU A 52 12.26 21.03 -6.01
CA LEU A 52 11.72 22.00 -6.96
C LEU A 52 10.19 21.99 -6.99
N VAL A 53 9.55 20.93 -6.48
CA VAL A 53 8.10 20.78 -6.50
C VAL A 53 7.48 21.53 -5.33
N GLN A 54 6.82 22.65 -5.63
CA GLN A 54 6.14 23.48 -4.63
C GLN A 54 4.63 23.27 -4.70
N ILE A 55 4.06 22.74 -3.62
CA ILE A 55 2.61 22.57 -3.46
C ILE A 55 2.14 23.36 -2.25
N LYS A 56 0.97 23.99 -2.38
CA LYS A 56 0.27 24.68 -1.29
C LYS A 56 -1.01 23.92 -0.99
N TYR A 57 -1.16 23.46 0.25
CA TYR A 57 -2.35 22.76 0.69
C TYR A 57 -3.33 23.73 1.34
N SER A 58 -4.60 23.61 0.99
CA SER A 58 -5.70 24.29 1.67
C SER A 58 -6.18 23.44 2.84
N ILE A 59 -6.21 24.03 4.03
CA ILE A 59 -6.78 23.38 5.22
C ILE A 59 -8.20 23.92 5.40
N VAL A 60 -9.20 23.03 5.32
CA VAL A 60 -10.60 23.39 5.54
C VAL A 60 -10.76 24.08 6.91
N GLY A 61 -11.31 25.29 6.93
CA GLY A 61 -11.60 26.04 8.16
C GLY A 61 -10.50 26.97 8.69
N LYS A 62 -9.29 26.98 8.10
CA LYS A 62 -8.25 27.99 8.40
C LYS A 62 -7.69 28.57 7.11
N LYS A 63 -7.74 29.90 6.96
CA LYS A 63 -7.10 30.67 5.86
C LYS A 63 -5.56 30.65 5.97
N GLY A 64 -4.96 29.47 6.11
CA GLY A 64 -3.51 29.27 6.14
C GLY A 64 -3.12 28.25 5.09
N GLU A 65 -2.44 28.70 4.04
CA GLU A 65 -1.77 27.81 3.09
C GLU A 65 -0.64 27.07 3.81
N LEU A 66 -0.71 25.74 3.89
CA LEU A 66 0.39 24.95 4.40
C LEU A 66 1.36 24.66 3.23
N SER A 67 2.64 25.01 3.38
CA SER A 67 3.64 24.66 2.39
C SER A 67 3.93 23.16 2.41
N ARG A 68 4.19 22.56 1.24
CA ARG A 68 4.57 21.15 1.12
C ARG A 68 5.71 20.73 2.04
N SER A 69 6.76 21.54 2.13
CA SER A 69 7.86 21.29 3.07
C SER A 69 7.41 21.11 4.52
N LYS A 70 6.46 21.93 4.99
CA LYS A 70 5.91 21.83 6.35
C LYS A 70 5.01 20.61 6.51
N GLN A 71 4.34 20.18 5.45
CA GLN A 71 3.55 18.95 5.44
C GLN A 71 4.46 17.72 5.50
N LEU A 72 5.42 17.61 4.59
CA LEU A 72 6.35 16.48 4.50
C LEU A 72 7.16 16.25 5.78
N ASN A 73 7.52 17.33 6.49
CA ASN A 73 8.23 17.23 7.77
C ASN A 73 7.41 16.56 8.88
N LYS A 74 6.08 16.54 8.77
CA LYS A 74 5.19 15.89 9.75
C LYS A 74 4.95 14.41 9.46
N LEU A 75 5.23 13.96 8.24
CA LEU A 75 4.94 12.61 7.80
C LEU A 75 6.10 11.68 8.14
N THR A 76 5.83 10.43 8.51
CA THR A 76 6.81 9.35 8.41
C THR A 76 7.02 8.94 6.94
N ASN A 77 8.04 8.12 6.65
CA ASN A 77 8.22 7.57 5.29
C ASN A 77 7.00 6.73 4.86
N ILE A 78 6.45 5.94 5.78
CA ILE A 78 5.22 5.16 5.54
C ILE A 78 4.05 6.09 5.20
N GLN A 79 3.82 7.14 5.99
CA GLN A 79 2.73 8.08 5.73
C GLN A 79 2.90 8.85 4.42
N TYR A 80 4.14 9.23 4.08
CA TYR A 80 4.47 9.85 2.81
C TYR A 80 4.05 8.97 1.61
N LEU A 81 4.37 7.68 1.66
CA LEU A 81 3.95 6.73 0.62
C LEU A 81 2.43 6.54 0.60
N MET A 82 1.81 6.31 1.76
CA MET A 82 0.36 6.06 1.86
C MET A 82 -0.50 7.24 1.38
N GLN A 83 0.02 8.47 1.44
CA GLN A 83 -0.66 9.67 0.92
C GLN A 83 -0.40 9.89 -0.59
N GLY A 84 0.44 9.07 -1.22
CA GLY A 84 0.80 9.22 -2.62
C GLY A 84 1.75 10.39 -2.91
N GLU A 85 2.39 10.97 -1.88
CA GLU A 85 3.22 12.17 -2.04
C GLU A 85 4.41 11.97 -2.98
N PHE A 86 4.93 10.74 -3.06
CA PHE A 86 6.02 10.36 -3.97
C PHE A 86 5.68 10.56 -5.45
N LEU A 87 4.39 10.53 -5.82
CA LEU A 87 3.96 10.72 -7.20
C LEU A 87 4.21 12.15 -7.69
N HIS A 88 4.29 13.12 -6.77
CA HIS A 88 4.63 14.50 -7.12
C HIS A 88 6.12 14.69 -7.41
N ASP A 89 6.97 13.79 -6.92
CA ASP A 89 8.44 13.90 -7.06
C ASP A 89 8.97 13.16 -8.29
N ARG A 90 8.13 12.35 -8.93
CA ARG A 90 8.45 11.56 -10.12
C ARG A 90 8.10 12.33 -11.41
N PRO A 91 8.91 12.19 -12.48
CA PRO A 91 8.52 12.66 -13.82
C PRO A 91 7.20 12.06 -14.29
N TYR A 92 6.34 12.88 -14.93
CA TYR A 92 5.05 12.43 -15.44
C TYR A 92 5.18 11.24 -16.42
N GLU A 93 6.24 11.22 -17.23
CA GLU A 93 6.42 10.23 -18.29
C GLU A 93 6.65 8.81 -17.79
N GLU A 94 7.09 8.65 -16.54
CA GLU A 94 7.24 7.33 -15.94
C GLU A 94 5.89 6.61 -15.78
N ASN A 95 4.77 7.34 -15.74
CA ASN A 95 3.43 6.74 -15.63
C ASN A 95 2.70 6.63 -16.99
N LYS A 96 3.39 6.89 -18.11
CA LYS A 96 2.78 6.93 -19.44
C LYS A 96 2.08 5.61 -19.82
N GLU A 97 2.72 4.47 -19.56
CA GLU A 97 2.14 3.14 -19.81
C GLU A 97 0.80 2.97 -19.10
N LEU A 98 0.75 3.33 -17.81
CA LEU A 98 -0.47 3.21 -17.01
C LEU A 98 -1.56 4.18 -17.50
N ALA A 99 -1.20 5.41 -17.85
CA ALA A 99 -2.13 6.39 -18.40
C ALA A 99 -2.74 5.93 -19.74
N GLU A 100 -1.93 5.33 -20.62
CA GLU A 100 -2.39 4.74 -21.88
C GLU A 100 -3.31 3.54 -21.64
N ARG A 101 -2.93 2.62 -20.72
CA ARG A 101 -3.75 1.48 -20.34
C ARG A 101 -5.12 1.92 -19.83
N ALA A 102 -5.16 2.91 -18.93
CA ALA A 102 -6.40 3.45 -18.39
C ALA A 102 -7.27 4.09 -19.49
N THR A 103 -6.66 4.92 -20.34
CA THR A 103 -7.36 5.59 -21.45
C THR A 103 -7.96 4.58 -22.42
N ASN A 104 -7.19 3.57 -22.83
CA ASN A 104 -7.66 2.52 -23.73
C ASN A 104 -8.81 1.71 -23.12
N LYS A 105 -8.72 1.39 -21.81
CA LYS A 105 -9.79 0.66 -21.13
C LYS A 105 -11.08 1.47 -21.04
N ILE A 106 -11.00 2.77 -20.79
CA ILE A 106 -12.17 3.64 -20.79
C ILE A 106 -12.79 3.74 -22.20
N LYS A 107 -11.99 3.78 -23.26
CA LYS A 107 -12.50 3.73 -24.66
C LYS A 107 -13.24 2.43 -24.96
N GLU A 108 -12.73 1.29 -24.51
CA GLU A 108 -13.42 0.00 -24.65
C GLU A 108 -14.76 -0.02 -23.91
N LEU A 109 -14.81 0.54 -22.70
CA LEU A 109 -16.02 0.51 -21.85
C LEU A 109 -17.07 1.53 -22.30
N TYR A 110 -16.64 2.63 -22.91
CA TYR A 110 -17.48 3.76 -23.26
C TYR A 110 -17.15 4.28 -24.68
N GLU A 111 -17.69 3.60 -25.70
CA GLU A 111 -17.48 3.91 -27.12
C GLU A 111 -17.81 5.37 -27.50
N HIS A 112 -18.72 6.02 -26.77
CA HIS A 112 -19.15 7.40 -26.98
C HIS A 112 -18.71 8.37 -25.86
N ALA A 113 -17.61 8.06 -25.17
CA ALA A 113 -17.06 8.98 -24.18
C ALA A 113 -16.71 10.34 -24.82
N PRO A 114 -17.12 11.48 -24.24
CA PRO A 114 -16.81 12.80 -24.77
C PRO A 114 -15.30 13.02 -24.95
N GLU A 115 -14.88 13.52 -26.11
CA GLU A 115 -13.46 13.75 -26.43
C GLU A 115 -12.77 14.66 -25.40
N ASP A 116 -13.49 15.66 -24.88
CA ASP A 116 -12.98 16.58 -23.86
C ASP A 116 -12.64 15.91 -22.53
N ARG A 117 -13.25 14.75 -22.24
CA ARG A 117 -12.92 13.91 -21.08
C ARG A 117 -11.77 12.96 -21.40
N MET A 118 -11.75 12.42 -22.62
CA MET A 118 -10.73 11.47 -23.07
C MET A 118 -9.37 12.11 -23.33
N ASN A 119 -9.33 13.43 -23.55
CA ASN A 119 -8.10 14.19 -23.74
C ASN A 119 -7.50 14.75 -22.43
N ARG A 120 -8.15 14.52 -21.28
CA ARG A 120 -7.60 14.97 -19.99
C ARG A 120 -6.48 14.04 -19.55
N PRO A 121 -5.39 14.58 -18.97
CA PRO A 121 -4.37 13.76 -18.33
C PRO A 121 -4.98 12.85 -17.26
N VAL A 122 -4.50 11.61 -17.20
CA VAL A 122 -4.89 10.67 -16.16
C VAL A 122 -4.25 11.10 -14.84
N ASP A 123 -5.06 11.36 -13.83
CA ASP A 123 -4.57 11.67 -12.48
C ASP A 123 -4.18 10.38 -11.75
N ILE A 124 -2.89 10.04 -11.83
CA ILE A 124 -2.30 8.86 -11.18
C ILE A 124 -2.36 8.97 -9.65
N GLY A 125 -2.28 10.18 -9.10
CA GLY A 125 -2.40 10.41 -7.65
C GLY A 125 -3.80 10.09 -7.15
N TRP A 126 -4.82 10.54 -7.88
CA TRP A 126 -6.21 10.20 -7.58
C TRP A 126 -6.49 8.70 -7.76
N MET A 127 -5.95 8.09 -8.82
CA MET A 127 -6.06 6.64 -9.06
C MET A 127 -5.43 5.83 -7.92
N PHE A 128 -4.19 6.17 -7.53
CA PHE A 128 -3.48 5.53 -6.43
C PHE A 128 -4.29 5.59 -5.15
N ASN A 129 -4.73 6.78 -4.75
CA ASN A 129 -5.47 6.97 -3.50
C ASN A 129 -6.80 6.20 -3.50
N ASN A 130 -7.53 6.18 -4.61
CA ASN A 130 -8.77 5.39 -4.71
C ASN A 130 -8.50 3.89 -4.59
N LEU A 131 -7.55 3.37 -5.37
CA LEU A 131 -7.21 1.95 -5.37
C LEU A 131 -6.63 1.50 -4.02
N TRP A 132 -5.74 2.29 -3.44
CA TRP A 132 -5.11 2.02 -2.14
C TRP A 132 -6.13 1.99 -1.02
N ASN A 133 -7.05 2.95 -0.96
CA ASN A 133 -8.11 2.97 0.04
C ASN A 133 -9.05 1.77 -0.13
N PHE A 134 -9.49 1.49 -1.36
CA PHE A 134 -10.31 0.32 -1.65
C PHE A 134 -9.60 -0.98 -1.24
N ARG A 135 -8.32 -1.12 -1.59
CA ARG A 135 -7.51 -2.31 -1.30
C ARG A 135 -7.34 -2.56 0.19
N GLN A 136 -7.21 -1.50 1.00
CA GLN A 136 -7.20 -1.61 2.46
C GLN A 136 -8.53 -2.14 3.01
N GLU A 137 -9.68 -1.65 2.53
CA GLU A 137 -10.98 -2.16 2.95
C GLU A 137 -11.16 -3.63 2.58
N ILE A 138 -10.76 -3.99 1.35
CA ILE A 138 -10.79 -5.39 0.91
C ILE A 138 -9.85 -6.27 1.75
N TYR A 139 -8.66 -5.77 2.11
CA TYR A 139 -7.75 -6.51 2.98
C TYR A 139 -8.39 -6.83 4.34
N LYS A 140 -9.06 -5.85 4.97
CA LYS A 140 -9.77 -6.05 6.25
C LYS A 140 -10.84 -7.15 6.14
N VAL A 141 -11.59 -7.19 5.04
CA VAL A 141 -12.65 -8.18 4.81
C VAL A 141 -12.05 -9.57 4.53
N ALA A 142 -11.00 -9.63 3.73
CA ALA A 142 -10.36 -10.88 3.29
C ALA A 142 -9.34 -11.44 4.28
N TYR A 143 -8.97 -10.67 5.33
CA TYR A 143 -7.96 -11.07 6.30
C TYR A 143 -8.36 -12.39 6.99
N PRO A 144 -7.45 -13.38 7.09
CA PRO A 144 -7.74 -14.62 7.77
C PRO A 144 -7.87 -14.38 9.28
N ASN A 145 -9.09 -14.46 9.82
CA ASN A 145 -9.31 -14.39 11.26
C ASN A 145 -9.02 -15.76 11.87
N GLU A 146 -7.74 -16.02 12.17
CA GLU A 146 -7.27 -17.26 12.79
C GLU A 146 -7.29 -17.17 14.32
N GLY A 147 -8.43 -16.79 14.89
CA GLY A 147 -8.64 -16.92 16.32
C GLY A 147 -8.76 -18.38 16.73
N MET A 148 -8.35 -18.73 17.95
CA MET A 148 -8.61 -20.05 18.52
C MET A 148 -10.13 -20.23 18.65
N LEU A 149 -10.69 -21.24 17.99
CA LEU A 149 -12.14 -21.42 17.93
C LEU A 149 -12.64 -22.08 19.22
N GLU A 150 -12.98 -21.27 20.21
CA GLU A 150 -13.79 -21.74 21.34
C GLU A 150 -15.25 -21.85 20.88
N GLY A 151 -15.68 -23.07 20.52
CA GLY A 151 -17.08 -23.36 20.21
C GLY A 151 -17.28 -24.52 19.24
N PHE A 152 -17.69 -25.67 19.75
CA PHE A 152 -18.01 -26.88 18.98
C PHE A 152 -19.43 -26.87 18.37
N SER A 153 -19.89 -25.71 17.85
CA SER A 153 -21.20 -25.63 17.18
C SER A 153 -21.06 -25.89 15.68
N VAL A 154 -21.84 -26.84 15.16
CA VAL A 154 -21.91 -27.13 13.71
C VAL A 154 -22.30 -25.89 12.91
N GLY A 155 -23.22 -25.07 13.42
CA GLY A 155 -23.62 -23.81 12.78
C GLY A 155 -22.47 -22.80 12.71
N LEU A 156 -21.66 -22.71 13.77
CA LEU A 156 -20.48 -21.85 13.79
C LEU A 156 -19.43 -22.33 12.77
N ILE A 157 -19.17 -23.64 12.72
CA ILE A 157 -18.24 -24.25 11.74
C ILE A 157 -18.70 -23.96 10.31
N TYR A 158 -19.96 -24.22 10.00
CA TYR A 158 -20.50 -23.98 8.65
C TYR A 158 -20.47 -22.50 8.25
N SER A 159 -20.79 -21.59 9.19
CA SER A 159 -20.70 -20.14 8.93
C SER A 159 -19.26 -19.69 8.62
N LYS A 160 -18.26 -20.28 9.28
CA LYS A 160 -16.84 -19.99 9.04
C LYS A 160 -16.37 -20.55 7.70
N TYR A 161 -16.85 -21.74 7.32
CA TYR A 161 -16.62 -22.29 5.99
C TYR A 161 -17.12 -21.35 4.89
N LEU A 162 -18.38 -20.89 4.98
CA LEU A 162 -18.94 -19.95 4.00
C LEU A 162 -18.16 -18.62 3.94
N GLN A 163 -17.73 -18.10 5.10
CA GLN A 163 -16.87 -16.91 5.15
C GLN A 163 -15.52 -17.17 4.48
N SER A 164 -14.89 -18.32 4.72
CA SER A 164 -13.61 -18.68 4.12
C SER A 164 -13.69 -18.78 2.60
N GLU A 165 -14.76 -19.40 2.08
CA GLU A 165 -15.00 -19.49 0.63
C GLU A 165 -15.12 -18.10 0.00
N LEU A 166 -15.90 -17.19 0.61
CA LEU A 166 -16.00 -15.82 0.12
C LEU A 166 -14.65 -15.08 0.19
N LYS A 167 -13.91 -15.21 1.29
CA LYS A 167 -12.59 -14.58 1.44
C LYS A 167 -11.60 -15.09 0.39
N LYS A 168 -11.63 -16.38 0.07
CA LYS A 168 -10.82 -16.98 -0.99
C LYS A 168 -11.18 -16.39 -2.36
N LEU A 169 -12.47 -16.35 -2.71
CA LEU A 169 -12.93 -15.71 -3.94
C LEU A 169 -12.48 -14.26 -4.06
N ILE A 170 -12.54 -13.49 -2.97
CA ILE A 170 -12.04 -12.11 -2.95
C ILE A 170 -10.54 -12.10 -3.27
N LYS A 171 -9.72 -12.89 -2.58
CA LYS A 171 -8.26 -12.96 -2.77
C LYS A 171 -7.88 -13.32 -4.21
N ASP A 172 -8.56 -14.32 -4.79
CA ASP A 172 -8.29 -14.81 -6.14
C ASP A 172 -8.61 -13.78 -7.24
N ASN A 173 -9.24 -12.65 -6.90
CA ASN A 173 -9.64 -11.60 -7.85
C ASN A 173 -8.97 -10.24 -7.58
N LEU A 174 -7.85 -10.20 -6.83
CA LEU A 174 -7.16 -8.94 -6.51
C LEU A 174 -6.01 -8.57 -7.45
N ASP A 175 -5.60 -9.47 -8.34
CA ASP A 175 -4.38 -9.28 -9.13
C ASP A 175 -4.41 -8.02 -10.00
N ASP A 176 -5.53 -7.70 -10.65
CA ASP A 176 -5.62 -6.48 -11.46
C ASP A 176 -5.40 -5.19 -10.63
N ILE A 177 -5.89 -5.18 -9.39
CA ILE A 177 -5.71 -4.05 -8.47
C ILE A 177 -4.27 -4.02 -7.97
N ASP A 178 -3.75 -5.16 -7.52
CA ASP A 178 -2.39 -5.26 -6.98
C ASP A 178 -1.34 -4.96 -8.05
N ASP A 179 -1.54 -5.40 -9.29
CA ASP A 179 -0.64 -5.13 -10.41
C ASP A 179 -0.71 -3.67 -10.87
N THR A 180 -1.89 -3.06 -10.80
CA THR A 180 -2.03 -1.62 -11.06
C THR A 180 -1.34 -0.80 -9.97
N LEU A 181 -1.53 -1.16 -8.70
CA LEU A 181 -0.82 -0.52 -7.58
C LEU A 181 0.69 -0.75 -7.68
N TRP A 182 1.13 -1.94 -8.07
CA TRP A 182 2.55 -2.23 -8.33
C TRP A 182 3.11 -1.31 -9.41
N LEU A 183 2.43 -1.17 -10.55
CA LEU A 183 2.83 -0.24 -11.61
C LEU A 183 2.93 1.21 -11.12
N ILE A 184 2.04 1.65 -10.24
CA ILE A 184 2.09 2.99 -9.65
C ILE A 184 3.31 3.13 -8.73
N LEU A 185 3.55 2.14 -7.87
CA LEU A 185 4.67 2.16 -6.93
C LEU A 185 6.01 2.09 -7.68
N ASP A 186 6.11 1.23 -8.69
CA ASP A 186 7.32 1.00 -9.45
C ASP A 186 7.02 0.71 -10.93
N PRO A 187 6.99 1.75 -11.80
CA PRO A 187 6.65 1.61 -13.22
C PRO A 187 7.63 0.72 -13.98
N GLN A 188 8.86 0.63 -13.50
CA GLN A 188 9.91 -0.22 -14.10
C GLN A 188 9.76 -1.70 -13.72
N LYS A 189 8.83 -2.04 -12.80
CA LYS A 189 8.61 -3.40 -12.28
C LYS A 189 9.91 -4.11 -11.87
N ARG A 190 10.78 -3.38 -11.17
CA ARG A 190 12.06 -3.88 -10.71
C ARG A 190 11.83 -5.03 -9.73
N GLU A 191 12.69 -6.03 -9.86
CA GLU A 191 12.85 -7.07 -8.88
C GLU A 191 14.21 -6.90 -8.22
N ILE A 192 14.22 -6.80 -6.89
CA ILE A 192 15.42 -6.60 -6.08
C ILE A 192 15.68 -7.89 -5.31
N ASP A 193 16.92 -8.38 -5.39
CA ASP A 193 17.35 -9.59 -4.70
C ASP A 193 17.38 -9.40 -3.17
N ILE A 194 17.13 -10.47 -2.42
CA ILE A 194 17.09 -10.41 -0.95
C ILE A 194 18.47 -10.08 -0.35
N GLU A 195 19.56 -10.57 -0.94
CA GLU A 195 20.92 -10.27 -0.48
C GLU A 195 21.30 -8.82 -0.79
N GLU A 196 20.80 -8.27 -1.90
CA GLU A 196 20.90 -6.84 -2.18
C GLU A 196 20.17 -6.01 -1.11
N LEU A 197 18.93 -6.40 -0.77
CA LEU A 197 18.13 -5.74 0.26
C LEU A 197 18.78 -5.77 1.65
N LYS A 198 19.37 -6.91 2.03
CA LYS A 198 20.10 -7.05 3.30
C LYS A 198 21.34 -6.18 3.33
N SER A 199 22.17 -6.24 2.28
CA SER A 199 23.48 -5.58 2.25
C SER A 199 23.42 -4.07 2.03
N ARG A 200 22.47 -3.57 1.22
CA ARG A 200 22.38 -2.15 0.85
C ARG A 200 21.30 -1.37 1.61
N PHE A 201 20.23 -2.05 2.02
CA PHE A 201 19.04 -1.41 2.58
C PHE A 201 18.70 -1.91 3.99
N ASN A 202 19.57 -2.72 4.61
CA ASN A 202 19.40 -3.27 5.97
C ASN A 202 18.07 -4.02 6.16
N TYR A 203 17.59 -4.71 5.13
CA TYR A 203 16.34 -5.44 5.20
C TYR A 203 16.46 -6.61 6.21
N PRO A 204 15.60 -6.68 7.24
CA PRO A 204 15.62 -7.80 8.17
C PRO A 204 14.89 -9.00 7.55
N ASP A 205 15.66 -9.98 7.11
CA ASP A 205 15.16 -11.24 6.57
C ASP A 205 14.81 -12.20 7.71
N VAL A 206 13.57 -12.08 8.20
CA VAL A 206 13.05 -12.80 9.36
C VAL A 206 11.67 -13.36 9.07
N ASP A 207 11.38 -14.48 9.72
CA ASP A 207 10.07 -15.13 9.69
C ASP A 207 9.09 -14.40 10.62
N LEU A 208 8.21 -13.58 10.03
CA LEU A 208 7.22 -12.79 10.76
C LEU A 208 6.15 -13.67 11.42
N ASP A 209 5.79 -14.82 10.84
CA ASP A 209 4.75 -15.70 11.41
C ASP A 209 5.25 -16.32 12.72
N LYS A 210 6.52 -16.73 12.74
CA LYS A 210 7.18 -17.19 13.96
C LYS A 210 7.24 -16.08 15.01
N ILE A 211 7.64 -14.87 14.62
CA ILE A 211 7.73 -13.72 15.54
C ILE A 211 6.36 -13.39 16.14
N ASP A 212 5.30 -13.44 15.34
CA ASP A 212 3.93 -13.17 15.79
C ASP A 212 3.42 -14.25 16.73
N LEU A 213 3.77 -15.51 16.47
CA LEU A 213 3.45 -16.62 17.37
C LEU A 213 4.16 -16.47 18.71
N ASP A 214 5.48 -16.25 18.70
CA ASP A 214 6.28 -16.07 19.92
C ASP A 214 5.74 -14.87 20.73
N TRP A 215 5.48 -13.74 20.08
CA TRP A 215 4.92 -12.56 20.75
C TRP A 215 3.53 -12.82 21.34
N ARG A 216 2.65 -13.55 20.63
CA ARG A 216 1.33 -13.93 21.17
C ARG A 216 1.45 -14.84 22.39
N ILE A 217 2.40 -15.79 22.39
CA ILE A 217 2.64 -16.67 23.53
C ILE A 217 3.14 -15.89 24.74
N ASP A 218 4.06 -14.93 24.53
CA ASP A 218 4.66 -14.14 25.61
C ASP A 218 3.69 -13.11 26.25
N ASN A 219 2.61 -12.74 25.55
CA ASN A 219 1.66 -11.69 25.95
C ASN A 219 0.24 -12.22 26.24
N TYR A 220 0.05 -13.54 26.27
CA TYR A 220 -1.16 -14.22 26.77
C TYR A 220 -0.90 -14.83 28.15
#